data_AF-A0A7N0ZU30-F1
#
_entry.id   AF-A0A7N0ZU30-F1
#
_cell.length_a   1.000
_cell.length_b   1.000
_cell.length_c   1.000
_cell.angle_alpha   90.00
_cell.angle_beta   90.00
_cell.angle_gamma   90.00
#
_symmetry.space_group_name_H-M   'P 1'
#
loop_
_entity.id
_entity.type
_entity.pdbx_description
1 polymer ?
#
loop_
_entity_poly.entity_id
_entity_poly.type
_entity_poly.pdbx_seq_one_letter_code
_entity_poly.pdbx_strand_id
1 'polypeptide(L)'
;MELNKRIESSRLVSCSYKVKPLRLRKRKMMRTGKQHNQRVEGRAMRMKLRTLQRLIPGGVELSEANSLFVHTADYIMLLRFKISLLEALTSQIGNK
;
A
#
# COMPACT_ATOMS: atom_id res chain seq x y z
N MET A 1 5.73 -20.28 85.45
CA MET A 1 5.93 -21.63 84.88
C MET A 1 5.16 -21.72 83.56
N GLU A 2 5.59 -22.63 82.68
CA GLU A 2 4.73 -23.31 81.69
C GLU A 2 3.39 -23.74 82.36
N LEU A 3 2.21 -23.83 81.73
CA LEU A 3 1.81 -24.00 80.33
C LEU A 3 0.49 -23.24 80.04
N ASN A 4 0.28 -22.84 78.78
CA ASN A 4 -0.99 -23.13 78.10
C ASN A 4 -0.76 -23.25 76.58
N LYS A 5 -0.35 -24.46 76.16
CA LYS A 5 -0.18 -24.86 74.76
C LYS A 5 -1.42 -25.65 74.33
N ARG A 6 -1.80 -25.57 73.04
CA ARG A 6 -2.81 -26.43 72.36
C ARG A 6 -4.26 -26.17 72.82
N ILE A 7 -5.33 -26.48 72.07
CA ILE A 7 -5.52 -27.01 70.69
C ILE A 7 -6.86 -26.40 70.19
N GLU A 8 -7.08 -25.99 68.94
CA GLU A 8 -6.16 -25.61 67.85
C GLU A 8 -6.83 -24.46 67.02
N SER A 9 -7.19 -24.45 65.72
CA SER A 9 -6.92 -25.31 64.57
C SER A 9 -6.94 -24.56 63.24
N SER A 10 -6.40 -25.22 62.20
CA SER A 10 -6.61 -25.00 60.76
C SER A 10 -6.59 -23.58 60.16
N ARG A 11 -5.56 -23.32 59.34
CA ARG A 11 -5.63 -22.83 57.94
C ARG A 11 -6.47 -21.55 57.71
N LEU A 12 -5.88 -20.45 57.23
CA LEU A 12 -5.24 -20.42 55.91
C LEU A 12 -3.79 -19.90 55.94
N VAL A 13 -2.91 -20.58 55.18
CA VAL A 13 -1.55 -20.10 54.91
C VAL A 13 -1.60 -19.02 53.82
N SER A 14 -0.98 -17.87 54.06
CA SER A 14 -0.86 -16.76 53.10
C SER A 14 0.14 -17.07 51.99
N CYS A 15 -0.25 -17.93 51.04
CA CYS A 15 0.60 -18.29 49.91
C CYS A 15 0.72 -17.11 48.92
N SER A 16 1.84 -16.38 48.98
CA SER A 16 2.09 -15.18 48.17
C SER A 16 2.53 -15.52 46.73
N TYR A 17 1.61 -16.05 45.92
CA TYR A 17 1.84 -16.25 44.50
C TYR A 17 1.81 -14.92 43.73
N LYS A 18 2.96 -14.53 43.15
CA LYS A 18 3.09 -13.38 42.23
C LYS A 18 2.34 -13.63 40.91
N VAL A 19 1.02 -13.43 40.93
CA VAL A 19 0.19 -13.43 39.72
C VAL A 19 0.58 -12.27 38.81
N LYS A 20 1.19 -12.58 37.67
CA LYS A 20 1.44 -11.60 36.60
C LYS A 20 0.08 -11.16 36.04
N PRO A 21 -0.24 -9.86 35.94
CA PRO A 21 -1.52 -9.42 35.40
C PRO A 21 -1.65 -9.90 33.95
N LEU A 22 -2.76 -10.56 33.64
CA LEU A 22 -3.07 -10.98 32.27
C LEU A 22 -3.16 -9.73 31.40
N ARG A 23 -2.16 -9.52 30.54
CA ARG A 23 -2.13 -8.44 29.56
C ARG A 23 -3.25 -8.66 28.55
N LEU A 24 -4.44 -8.15 28.84
CA LEU A 24 -5.55 -8.07 27.90
C LEU A 24 -5.03 -7.46 26.59
N ARG A 25 -4.91 -8.29 25.55
CA ARG A 25 -4.55 -7.85 24.20
C ARG A 25 -5.49 -6.70 23.84
N LYS A 26 -4.95 -5.48 23.68
CA LYS A 26 -5.69 -4.35 23.10
C LYS A 26 -6.30 -4.85 21.79
N ARG A 27 -7.62 -5.08 21.77
CA ARG A 27 -8.35 -5.47 20.56
C ARG A 27 -8.15 -4.32 19.58
N LYS A 28 -7.27 -4.52 18.61
CA LYS A 28 -6.94 -3.55 17.56
C LYS A 28 -8.22 -3.37 16.73
N MET A 29 -9.04 -2.37 17.08
CA MET A 29 -10.33 -2.15 16.45
C MET A 29 -10.13 -2.11 14.94
N MET A 30 -10.87 -2.96 14.23
CA MET A 30 -10.84 -3.01 12.77
C MET A 30 -11.47 -1.71 12.23
N ARG A 31 -10.65 -0.66 12.12
CA ARG A 31 -11.00 0.59 11.43
C ARG A 31 -11.10 0.31 9.93
N THR A 32 -12.28 -0.17 9.55
CA THR A 32 -12.93 -0.06 8.24
C THR A 32 -12.04 -0.33 7.03
N GLY A 33 -12.20 -1.51 6.41
CA GLY A 33 -11.50 -1.91 5.18
C GLY A 33 -11.56 -0.89 4.02
N LYS A 34 -12.60 -0.03 3.98
CA LYS A 34 -12.67 1.14 3.07
C LYS A 34 -11.42 2.02 3.11
N GLN A 35 -10.83 2.29 4.28
CA GLN A 35 -9.60 3.10 4.37
C GLN A 35 -8.34 2.36 3.90
N HIS A 36 -8.35 1.02 3.88
CA HIS A 36 -7.25 0.24 3.33
C HIS A 36 -7.28 0.25 1.80
N ASN A 37 -8.46 0.06 1.18
CA ASN A 37 -8.59 0.00 -0.28
C ASN A 37 -8.13 1.29 -0.96
N GLN A 38 -8.60 2.45 -0.49
CA GLN A 38 -8.21 3.77 -1.01
C GLN A 38 -6.69 4.02 -0.97
N ARG A 39 -5.99 3.49 0.04
CA ARG A 39 -4.53 3.59 0.16
C ARG A 39 -3.81 2.69 -0.85
N VAL A 40 -4.36 1.52 -1.15
CA VAL A 40 -3.86 0.59 -2.17
C VAL A 40 -4.10 1.15 -3.57
N GLU A 41 -5.32 1.58 -3.88
CA GLU A 41 -5.72 2.23 -5.14
C GLU A 41 -4.83 3.43 -5.45
N GLY A 42 -4.68 4.36 -4.50
CA GLY A 42 -3.80 5.51 -4.65
C GLY A 42 -2.32 5.15 -4.82
N ARG A 43 -1.86 4.01 -4.26
CA ARG A 43 -0.50 3.50 -4.52
C ARG A 43 -0.37 2.94 -5.93
N ALA A 44 -1.34 2.15 -6.39
CA ALA A 44 -1.38 1.61 -7.75
C ALA A 44 -1.41 2.72 -8.81
N MET A 45 -2.22 3.77 -8.60
CA MET A 45 -2.29 4.91 -9.52
C MET A 45 -0.96 5.68 -9.59
N ARG A 46 -0.30 5.93 -8.45
CA ARG A 46 1.05 6.53 -8.43
C ARG A 46 2.10 5.68 -9.13
N MET A 47 1.99 4.35 -9.09
CA MET A 47 2.89 3.47 -9.87
C MET A 47 2.60 3.56 -11.37
N LYS A 48 1.32 3.56 -11.79
CA LYS A 48 0.94 3.75 -13.20
C LYS A 48 1.44 5.09 -13.77
N LEU A 49 1.26 6.18 -13.02
CA LEU A 49 1.78 7.50 -13.41
C LEU A 49 3.32 7.49 -13.54
N ARG A 50 4.05 6.92 -12.57
CA ARG A 50 5.52 6.78 -12.67
C ARG A 50 6.00 5.92 -13.84
N THR A 51 5.22 4.92 -14.25
CA THR A 51 5.51 4.16 -15.49
C THR A 51 5.28 5.04 -16.71
N LEU A 52 4.18 5.79 -16.77
CA LEU A 52 3.87 6.70 -17.89
C LEU A 52 4.93 7.80 -18.05
N GLN A 53 5.35 8.45 -16.95
CA GLN A 53 6.44 9.44 -16.93
C GLN A 53 7.77 8.91 -17.53
N ARG A 54 8.01 7.59 -17.48
CA ARG A 54 9.20 6.94 -18.03
C ARG A 54 9.06 6.47 -19.47
N LEU A 55 7.83 6.35 -19.98
CA LEU A 55 7.53 5.89 -21.34
C LEU A 55 7.41 7.06 -22.33
N ILE A 56 6.96 8.22 -21.88
CA ILE A 56 6.76 9.40 -22.72
C ILE A 56 8.04 10.26 -22.70
N PRO A 57 8.60 10.67 -23.86
CA PRO A 57 9.75 11.58 -23.91
C PRO A 57 9.46 12.90 -23.17
N GLY A 58 10.36 13.33 -22.28
CA GLY A 58 10.13 14.49 -21.39
C GLY A 58 9.15 14.24 -20.22
N GLY A 59 8.49 13.09 -20.16
CA GLY A 59 7.45 12.78 -19.17
C GLY A 59 7.92 12.78 -17.71
N VAL A 60 9.23 12.71 -17.45
CA VAL A 60 9.82 12.77 -16.10
C VAL A 60 9.72 14.19 -15.50
N GLU A 61 9.75 15.23 -16.34
CA GLU A 61 9.64 16.64 -15.93
C GLU A 61 8.19 17.00 -15.59
N LEU A 62 7.22 16.33 -16.23
CA LEU A 62 5.78 16.50 -16.02
C LEU A 62 5.35 15.87 -14.69
N SER A 63 5.47 16.66 -13.62
CA SER A 63 5.10 16.27 -12.25
C SER A 63 3.59 16.23 -12.00
N GLU A 64 2.79 16.92 -12.82
CA GLU A 64 1.33 16.93 -12.73
C GLU A 64 0.70 15.88 -13.64
N ALA A 65 -0.34 15.20 -13.15
CA ALA A 65 -1.02 14.16 -13.92
C ALA A 65 -1.72 14.71 -15.19
N ASN A 66 -2.29 15.91 -15.11
CA ASN A 66 -3.07 16.49 -16.23
C ASN A 66 -2.16 16.86 -17.42
N SER A 67 -1.04 17.54 -17.17
CA SER A 67 -0.08 17.88 -18.23
C SER A 67 0.59 16.62 -18.79
N LEU A 68 0.91 15.63 -17.95
CA LEU A 68 1.38 14.31 -18.41
C LEU A 68 0.37 13.63 -19.34
N PHE A 69 -0.94 13.68 -19.05
CA PHE A 69 -1.96 13.08 -19.91
C PHE A 69 -2.14 13.82 -21.24
N VAL A 70 -2.09 15.15 -21.26
CA VAL A 70 -2.14 15.93 -22.52
C VAL A 70 -0.94 15.59 -23.40
N HIS A 71 0.28 15.70 -22.86
CA HIS A 71 1.52 15.38 -23.57
C HIS A 71 1.59 13.90 -24.02
N THR A 72 0.96 12.99 -23.26
CA THR A 72 0.77 11.58 -23.66
C THR A 72 -0.12 11.48 -24.90
N ALA A 73 -1.23 12.23 -24.97
CA ALA A 73 -2.13 12.22 -26.12
C ALA A 73 -1.46 12.77 -27.38
N ASP A 74 -0.73 13.89 -27.25
CA ASP A 74 0.05 14.49 -28.34
C ASP A 74 1.11 13.51 -28.87
N TYR A 75 1.83 12.83 -27.96
CA TYR A 75 2.82 11.83 -28.33
C TYR A 75 2.20 10.59 -29.01
N ILE A 76 1.02 10.15 -28.58
CA ILE A 76 0.26 9.08 -29.24
C ILE A 76 -0.15 9.51 -30.66
N MET A 77 -0.62 10.74 -30.85
CA MET A 77 -0.96 11.26 -32.19
C MET A 77 0.28 11.34 -33.09
N LEU A 78 1.41 11.84 -32.57
CA LEU A 78 2.68 11.89 -33.30
C LEU A 78 3.17 10.51 -33.72
N LEU A 79 3.06 9.49 -32.85
CA LEU A 79 3.42 8.11 -33.19
C LEU A 79 2.51 7.53 -34.27
N ARG A 80 1.18 7.73 -34.17
CA ARG A 80 0.24 7.27 -35.20
C ARG A 80 0.50 7.91 -36.56
N PHE A 81 0.75 9.22 -36.60
CA PHE A 81 1.13 9.91 -37.84
C PHE A 81 2.43 9.36 -38.44
N LYS A 82 3.46 9.13 -37.63
CA LYS A 82 4.73 8.52 -38.09
C LYS A 82 4.51 7.11 -38.66
N ILE A 83 3.68 6.29 -38.03
CA ILE A 83 3.33 4.96 -38.53
C ILE A 83 2.64 5.07 -39.89
N SER A 84 1.58 5.86 -40.02
CA SER A 84 0.85 5.98 -41.29
C SER A 84 1.65 6.62 -42.43
N LEU A 85 2.60 7.51 -42.11
CA LEU A 85 3.56 8.00 -43.10
C LEU A 85 4.51 6.89 -43.58
N LEU A 86 5.05 6.08 -42.66
CA LEU A 86 5.91 4.95 -43.01
C LEU A 86 5.15 3.89 -43.81
N GLU A 87 3.93 3.53 -43.39
CA GLU A 87 3.03 2.59 -44.10
C GLU A 87 2.76 3.06 -45.53
N ALA A 88 2.46 4.35 -45.73
CA ALA A 88 2.26 4.93 -47.05
C ALA A 88 3.53 4.86 -47.92
N LEU A 89 4.70 5.21 -47.36
CA LEU A 89 5.97 5.14 -48.07
C LEU A 89 6.36 3.69 -48.43
N THR A 90 6.20 2.73 -47.51
CA THR A 90 6.43 1.31 -47.82
C THR A 90 5.44 0.78 -48.86
N SER A 91 4.20 1.28 -48.87
CA SER A 91 3.20 0.93 -49.89
C SER A 91 3.55 1.49 -51.27
N GLN A 92 4.22 2.65 -51.34
CA GLN A 92 4.72 3.20 -52.62
C GLN A 92 6.01 2.52 -53.11
N ILE A 93 6.80 1.94 -52.20
CA ILE A 93 8.05 1.24 -52.53
C ILE A 93 7.81 -0.24 -52.89
N GLY A 94 6.88 -0.91 -52.20
CA GLY A 94 6.57 -2.34 -52.38
C GLY A 94 5.59 -2.67 -53.50
N ASN A 95 5.09 -1.68 -54.26
CA ASN A 95 4.28 -1.86 -55.46
C ASN A 95 5.09 -1.53 -56.73
N LYS A 96 6.32 -2.04 -56.81
CA LYS A 96 7.25 -1.93 -57.94
C LYS A 96 7.97 -3.26 -58.19
#